data_AF-A0A2J2HAV9-F1
#
_entry.id   AF-A0A2J2HAV9-F1
#
_cell.length_a   1.000
_cell.length_b   1.000
_cell.length_c   1.000
_cell.angle_alpha   90.00
_cell.angle_beta   90.00
_cell.angle_gamma   90.00
#
_symmetry.space_group_name_H-M   'P 1'
#
loop_
_entity.id
_entity.type
_entity.pdbx_description
1 polymer ?
#
loop_
_entity_poly.entity_id
_entity_poly.type
_entity_poly.pdbx_seq_one_letter_code
_entity_poly.pdbx_strand_id
1 'polypeptide(L)'
;MLRRSVAVELEVTKELSKLLYSVESAYLNIVHEVVAYAVVNNVTSATQLQRLFYSKYRLEYPNLNSQLIIQAIRQSSEIAKSFVERKKKGLVNKPYPEVKNVSIRFVVTTWSYEEFVRSIAPVKLSLSLLGERREVWLRPHKRFWLFWWRVLSGEAELASTLIIKRRLNRWYAIFIFKLKPRVEKPQSIIAFDINENTVAVGKIDLTSTVDKVANWNRQYATPQLYSIRTDFGRLARRYGRVRNAIIERLKPHFALPNGKYSNVTNTREFRKRVKHLREGVRKVGRVRQIANELTKTPAIIITEDLGENPQESMI
;
A
#
# COMPACT_ATOMS: atom_id res chain seq x y z
N MET A 1 6.00 -13.11 -2.26
CA MET A 1 6.90 -12.16 -2.97
C MET A 1 6.55 -10.72 -2.58
N LEU A 2 7.53 -9.96 -2.09
CA LEU A 2 7.32 -8.61 -1.55
C LEU A 2 7.13 -7.60 -2.70
N ARG A 3 6.08 -6.77 -2.63
CA ARG A 3 5.83 -5.71 -3.63
C ARG A 3 6.19 -4.33 -3.07
N ARG A 4 6.86 -3.51 -3.88
CA ARG A 4 7.18 -2.11 -3.58
C ARG A 4 6.69 -1.22 -4.71
N SER A 5 5.94 -0.19 -4.36
CA SER A 5 5.47 0.81 -5.32
C SER A 5 6.31 2.08 -5.22
N VAL A 6 6.72 2.62 -6.36
CA VAL A 6 7.48 3.87 -6.46
C VAL A 6 6.74 4.80 -7.41
N ALA A 7 6.42 5.99 -6.93
CA ALA A 7 5.82 7.04 -7.75
C ALA A 7 6.91 7.95 -8.31
N VAL A 8 6.91 8.14 -9.62
CA VAL A 8 7.86 8.99 -10.35
C VAL A 8 7.06 10.09 -11.04
N GLU A 9 7.49 11.34 -10.93
CA GLU A 9 6.82 12.46 -11.59
C GLU A 9 7.01 12.36 -13.10
N LEU A 10 5.93 12.58 -13.85
CA LEU A 10 5.97 12.72 -15.30
C LEU A 10 6.20 14.20 -15.63
N GLU A 11 7.15 14.46 -16.51
CA GLU A 11 7.37 15.76 -17.11
C GLU A 11 6.48 15.88 -18.35
N VAL A 12 5.39 16.61 -18.15
CA VAL A 12 4.23 16.62 -19.05
C VAL A 12 4.04 18.03 -19.60
N THR A 13 4.00 18.16 -20.93
CA THR A 13 3.63 19.41 -21.61
C THR A 13 2.17 19.77 -21.31
N LYS A 14 1.79 21.05 -21.44
CA LYS A 14 0.39 21.47 -21.19
C LYS A 14 -0.62 20.67 -22.01
N GLU A 15 -0.28 20.35 -23.26
CA GLU A 15 -1.11 19.56 -24.18
C GLU A 15 -1.27 18.11 -23.72
N LEU A 16 -0.17 17.43 -23.38
CA LEU A 16 -0.22 16.07 -22.88
C LEU A 16 -0.94 16.01 -21.53
N SER A 17 -0.84 17.05 -20.70
CA SER A 17 -1.60 17.11 -19.45
C SER A 17 -3.10 17.17 -19.74
N LYS A 18 -3.55 18.03 -20.65
CA LYS A 18 -4.97 18.11 -21.07
C LYS A 18 -5.46 16.76 -21.60
N LEU A 19 -4.62 16.06 -22.36
CA LEU A 19 -4.91 14.72 -22.86
C LEU A 19 -5.06 13.69 -21.73
N LEU A 20 -4.14 13.67 -20.76
CA LEU A 20 -4.25 12.76 -19.61
C LEU A 20 -5.48 13.09 -18.75
N TYR A 21 -5.88 14.36 -18.67
CA TYR A 21 -7.12 14.79 -18.02
C TYR A 21 -8.37 14.28 -18.76
N SER A 22 -8.41 14.34 -20.09
CA SER A 22 -9.56 13.82 -20.86
C SER A 22 -9.66 12.31 -20.72
N VAL A 23 -8.53 11.60 -20.75
CA VAL A 23 -8.46 10.15 -20.50
C VAL A 23 -8.87 9.82 -19.06
N GLU A 24 -8.41 10.56 -18.04
CA GLU A 24 -8.82 10.38 -16.64
C GLU A 24 -10.33 10.58 -16.48
N SER A 25 -10.90 11.58 -17.15
CA SER A 25 -12.33 11.90 -17.08
C SER A 25 -13.18 10.80 -17.72
N ALA A 26 -12.82 10.34 -18.92
CA ALA A 26 -13.48 9.21 -19.57
C ALA A 26 -13.38 7.93 -18.72
N TYR A 27 -12.18 7.64 -18.20
CA TYR A 27 -11.94 6.50 -17.32
C TYR A 27 -12.79 6.58 -16.03
N LEU A 28 -12.89 7.77 -15.44
CA LEU A 28 -13.69 8.03 -14.24
C LEU A 28 -15.19 7.83 -14.51
N ASN A 29 -15.70 8.32 -15.64
CA ASN A 29 -17.11 8.14 -16.04
C ASN A 29 -17.47 6.66 -16.19
N ILE A 30 -16.63 5.90 -16.91
CA ILE A 30 -16.79 4.45 -17.04
C ILE A 30 -16.83 3.79 -15.65
N VAL A 31 -15.88 4.14 -14.77
CA VAL A 31 -15.84 3.55 -13.44
C VAL A 31 -17.07 3.91 -12.61
N HIS A 32 -17.54 5.15 -12.66
CA HIS A 32 -18.72 5.57 -11.92
C HIS A 32 -19.95 4.76 -12.28
N GLU A 33 -20.25 4.68 -13.57
CA GLU A 33 -21.47 4.04 -14.06
C GLU A 33 -21.41 2.53 -13.83
N VAL A 34 -20.30 1.88 -14.19
CA VAL A 34 -20.14 0.43 -14.04
C VAL A 34 -20.18 0.03 -12.56
N VAL A 35 -19.57 0.80 -11.66
CA VAL A 35 -19.64 0.51 -10.22
C VAL A 35 -21.06 0.68 -9.68
N ALA A 36 -21.77 1.73 -10.08
CA ALA A 36 -23.15 1.94 -9.65
C ALA A 36 -24.03 0.76 -10.09
N TYR A 37 -23.92 0.35 -11.36
CA TYR A 37 -24.61 -0.82 -11.88
C TYR A 37 -24.24 -2.11 -11.14
N ALA A 38 -22.94 -2.35 -10.93
CA ALA A 38 -22.42 -3.54 -10.26
C ALA A 38 -22.97 -3.70 -8.84
N VAL A 39 -23.08 -2.60 -8.09
CA VAL A 39 -23.59 -2.62 -6.71
C VAL A 39 -25.10 -2.78 -6.67
N VAL A 40 -25.85 -2.10 -7.55
CA VAL A 40 -27.32 -2.20 -7.62
C VAL A 40 -27.76 -3.61 -8.01
N ASN A 41 -27.08 -4.22 -8.98
CA ASN A 41 -27.44 -5.54 -9.52
C ASN A 41 -26.68 -6.70 -8.83
N ASN A 42 -25.89 -6.43 -7.78
CA ASN A 42 -25.02 -7.41 -7.12
C ASN A 42 -24.06 -8.17 -8.07
N VAL A 43 -23.69 -7.57 -9.20
CA VAL A 43 -22.76 -8.15 -10.18
C VAL A 43 -21.34 -7.72 -9.82
N THR A 44 -20.58 -8.63 -9.22
CA THR A 44 -19.18 -8.36 -8.86
C THR A 44 -18.16 -8.95 -9.82
N SER A 45 -18.58 -9.73 -10.83
CA SER A 45 -17.67 -10.37 -11.78
C SER A 45 -17.17 -9.40 -12.85
N ALA A 46 -15.85 -9.27 -12.99
CA ALA A 46 -15.24 -8.41 -14.00
C ALA A 46 -15.56 -8.87 -15.44
N THR A 47 -15.63 -10.18 -15.68
CA THR A 47 -15.94 -10.74 -17.01
C THR A 47 -17.38 -10.46 -17.42
N GLN A 48 -18.32 -10.54 -16.47
CA GLN A 48 -19.73 -10.23 -16.71
C GLN A 48 -19.92 -8.74 -17.00
N LEU A 49 -19.33 -7.86 -16.19
CA LEU A 49 -19.37 -6.41 -16.45
C LEU A 49 -18.71 -6.05 -17.78
N GLN A 50 -17.62 -6.75 -18.16
CA GLN A 50 -16.99 -6.55 -19.46
C GLN A 50 -17.94 -6.90 -20.61
N ARG A 51 -18.66 -8.03 -20.54
CA ARG A 51 -19.64 -8.41 -21.58
C ARG A 51 -20.76 -7.38 -21.74
N LEU A 52 -21.22 -6.78 -20.62
CA LEU A 52 -22.30 -5.80 -20.62
C LEU A 52 -21.88 -4.42 -21.13
N PHE A 53 -20.70 -3.94 -20.71
CA PHE A 53 -20.32 -2.54 -20.91
C PHE A 53 -19.25 -2.30 -21.96
N TYR A 54 -18.49 -3.32 -22.37
CA TYR A 54 -17.38 -3.13 -23.30
C TYR A 54 -17.83 -2.53 -24.65
N SER A 55 -18.85 -3.11 -25.27
CA SER A 55 -19.36 -2.63 -26.57
C SER A 55 -19.92 -1.21 -26.48
N LYS A 56 -20.65 -0.91 -25.39
CA LYS A 56 -21.17 0.45 -25.12
C LYS A 56 -20.04 1.47 -25.09
N TYR A 57 -19.03 1.27 -24.26
CA TYR A 57 -17.95 2.26 -24.12
C TYR A 57 -16.99 2.27 -25.31
N ARG A 58 -16.91 1.19 -26.08
CA ARG A 58 -16.15 1.20 -27.33
C ARG A 58 -16.78 2.15 -28.35
N LEU A 59 -18.11 2.26 -28.37
CA LEU A 59 -18.86 3.21 -29.21
C LEU A 59 -18.80 4.64 -28.64
N GLU A 60 -18.96 4.80 -27.33
CA GLU A 60 -18.96 6.12 -26.67
C GLU A 60 -17.57 6.78 -26.69
N TYR A 61 -16.50 5.99 -26.54
CA TYR A 61 -15.11 6.45 -26.52
C TYR A 61 -14.30 5.75 -27.63
N PRO A 62 -14.54 6.05 -28.92
CA PRO A 62 -13.89 5.37 -30.04
C PRO A 62 -12.37 5.62 -30.04
N ASN A 63 -11.95 6.80 -29.59
CA ASN A 63 -10.54 7.16 -29.51
C ASN A 63 -9.84 6.54 -28.30
N LEU A 64 -10.56 6.16 -27.24
CA LEU A 64 -9.92 5.57 -26.05
C LEU A 64 -9.41 4.17 -26.36
N ASN A 65 -8.18 3.86 -25.91
CA ASN A 65 -7.61 2.54 -26.09
C ASN A 65 -8.52 1.47 -25.43
N SER A 66 -8.87 0.42 -26.18
CA SER A 66 -9.76 -0.66 -25.73
C SER A 66 -9.31 -1.31 -24.42
N GLN A 67 -8.01 -1.43 -24.20
CA GLN A 67 -7.45 -1.97 -22.97
C GLN A 67 -7.70 -1.05 -21.77
N LEU A 68 -7.73 0.28 -21.96
CA LEU A 68 -8.08 1.21 -20.87
C LEU A 68 -9.55 1.04 -20.46
N ILE A 69 -10.45 0.82 -21.41
CA ILE A 69 -11.86 0.50 -21.12
C ILE A 69 -11.96 -0.80 -20.31
N ILE A 70 -11.26 -1.86 -20.74
CA ILE A 70 -11.23 -3.14 -20.02
C ILE A 70 -10.69 -2.95 -18.59
N GLN A 71 -9.63 -2.16 -18.42
CA GLN A 71 -9.07 -1.88 -17.11
C GLN A 71 -10.02 -1.06 -16.22
N ALA A 72 -10.75 -0.09 -16.78
CA ALA A 72 -11.76 0.67 -16.05
C ALA A 72 -12.87 -0.26 -15.53
N ILE A 73 -13.36 -1.18 -16.36
CA ILE A 73 -14.36 -2.18 -15.97
C ILE A 73 -13.82 -3.12 -14.88
N ARG A 74 -12.58 -3.59 -15.01
CA ARG A 74 -11.92 -4.42 -13.97
C ARG A 74 -11.78 -3.67 -12.66
N GLN A 75 -11.32 -2.43 -12.69
CA GLN A 75 -11.23 -1.58 -11.50
C GLN A 75 -12.61 -1.36 -10.87
N SER A 76 -13.67 -1.26 -11.68
CA SER A 76 -15.04 -1.12 -11.21
C SER A 76 -15.51 -2.36 -10.43
N SER A 77 -15.24 -3.54 -10.97
CA SER A 77 -15.50 -4.82 -10.27
C SER A 77 -14.78 -4.88 -8.92
N GLU A 78 -13.51 -4.48 -8.84
CA GLU A 78 -12.74 -4.45 -7.59
C GLU A 78 -13.37 -3.50 -6.55
N ILE A 79 -13.80 -2.31 -6.99
CA ILE A 79 -14.46 -1.33 -6.12
C ILE A 79 -15.81 -1.87 -5.62
N ALA A 80 -16.62 -2.44 -6.51
CA ALA A 80 -17.92 -3.02 -6.16
C ALA A 80 -17.78 -4.15 -5.14
N LYS A 81 -16.83 -5.08 -5.34
CA LYS A 81 -16.51 -6.15 -4.36
C LYS A 81 -16.17 -5.57 -2.99
N SER A 82 -15.23 -4.62 -2.95
CA SER A 82 -14.81 -4.01 -1.69
C SER A 82 -15.95 -3.25 -0.99
N PHE A 83 -16.83 -2.60 -1.76
CA PHE A 83 -17.98 -1.89 -1.22
C PHE A 83 -18.99 -2.86 -0.60
N VAL A 84 -19.34 -3.94 -1.30
CA VAL A 84 -20.27 -4.97 -0.81
C VAL A 84 -19.74 -5.63 0.46
N GLU A 85 -18.45 -5.98 0.51
CA GLU A 85 -17.81 -6.52 1.71
C GLU A 85 -17.90 -5.57 2.90
N ARG A 86 -17.64 -4.27 2.68
CA ARG A 86 -17.73 -3.26 3.75
C ARG A 86 -19.16 -3.00 4.19
N LYS A 87 -20.13 -3.08 3.27
CA LYS A 87 -21.56 -2.97 3.58
C LYS A 87 -22.02 -4.15 4.44
N LYS A 88 -21.60 -5.38 4.12
CA LYS A 88 -21.85 -6.57 4.95
C LYS A 88 -21.30 -6.44 6.38
N LYS A 89 -20.17 -5.74 6.53
CA LYS A 89 -19.56 -5.42 7.84
C LYS A 89 -20.21 -4.23 8.57
N GLY A 90 -21.30 -3.66 8.05
CA GLY A 90 -21.95 -2.48 8.65
C GLY A 90 -21.10 -1.20 8.62
N LEU A 91 -20.03 -1.16 7.81
CA LEU A 91 -19.10 -0.02 7.76
C LEU A 91 -19.57 1.08 6.81
N VAL A 92 -20.60 0.80 6.00
CA VAL A 92 -21.08 1.68 4.93
C VAL A 92 -22.60 1.76 4.97
N ASN A 93 -23.12 2.99 5.08
CA ASN A 93 -24.56 3.25 5.12
C ASN A 93 -25.11 3.75 3.78
N LYS A 94 -24.24 4.04 2.80
CA LYS A 94 -24.68 4.54 1.48
C LYS A 94 -25.20 3.41 0.60
N PRO A 95 -26.16 3.68 -0.31
CA PRO A 95 -26.64 2.69 -1.26
C PRO A 95 -25.59 2.34 -2.31
N TYR A 96 -24.76 3.30 -2.74
CA TYR A 96 -23.71 3.14 -3.74
C TYR A 96 -22.39 3.82 -3.33
N PRO A 97 -21.24 3.38 -3.86
CA PRO A 97 -19.94 4.02 -3.65
C PRO A 97 -19.78 5.32 -4.47
N GLU A 98 -19.18 6.34 -3.86
CA GLU A 98 -18.79 7.57 -4.53
C GLU A 98 -17.30 7.50 -4.92
N VAL A 99 -17.02 7.27 -6.20
CA VAL A 99 -15.65 7.22 -6.73
C VAL A 99 -15.18 8.61 -7.06
N LYS A 100 -14.39 9.28 -6.21
CA LYS A 100 -13.96 10.67 -6.51
C LYS A 100 -12.78 10.77 -7.47
N ASN A 101 -11.86 9.81 -7.37
CA ASN A 101 -10.61 9.79 -8.12
C ASN A 101 -10.33 8.36 -8.56
N VAL A 102 -9.79 8.21 -9.76
CA VAL A 102 -9.35 6.93 -10.32
C VAL A 102 -7.83 6.90 -10.48
N SER A 103 -7.31 5.79 -10.99
CA SER A 103 -5.89 5.68 -11.32
C SER A 103 -5.83 4.88 -12.60
N ILE A 104 -5.33 5.52 -13.67
CA ILE A 104 -5.35 4.95 -15.01
C ILE A 104 -4.35 3.80 -15.04
N ARG A 105 -4.81 2.59 -15.35
CA ARG A 105 -3.96 1.38 -15.39
C ARG A 105 -3.61 1.03 -16.82
N PHE A 106 -2.33 0.97 -17.11
CA PHE A 106 -1.77 0.50 -18.37
C PHE A 106 -1.24 -0.92 -18.19
N VAL A 107 -1.69 -1.84 -19.04
CA VAL A 107 -1.18 -3.23 -19.14
C VAL A 107 0.03 -3.32 -20.08
N VAL A 108 0.77 -4.42 -20.06
CA VAL A 108 2.01 -4.65 -20.84
C VAL A 108 1.93 -4.19 -22.30
N THR A 109 0.78 -4.35 -22.95
CA THR A 109 0.60 -3.97 -24.37
C THR A 109 0.35 -2.49 -24.60
N THR A 110 0.01 -1.74 -23.55
CA THR A 110 -0.41 -0.33 -23.59
C THR A 110 0.63 0.65 -23.07
N TRP A 111 1.74 0.14 -22.55
CA TRP A 111 2.89 0.96 -22.21
C TRP A 111 4.15 0.17 -22.52
N SER A 112 5.21 0.85 -22.94
CA SER A 112 6.52 0.23 -23.06
C SER A 112 7.58 1.12 -22.45
N TYR A 113 8.64 0.44 -22.01
CA TYR A 113 9.90 1.03 -21.60
C TYR A 113 10.99 0.58 -22.61
N GLU A 114 10.66 0.35 -23.87
CA GLU A 114 11.63 -0.24 -24.81
C GLU A 114 12.80 0.72 -25.12
N GLU A 115 12.52 2.03 -25.22
CA GLU A 115 13.56 3.07 -25.25
C GLU A 115 14.40 3.14 -23.95
N PHE A 116 13.85 2.63 -22.85
CA PHE A 116 14.45 2.56 -21.52
C PHE A 116 15.49 1.42 -21.42
N VAL A 117 15.33 0.36 -22.22
CA VAL A 117 16.29 -0.78 -22.27
C VAL A 117 17.45 -0.48 -23.21
N ARG A 118 17.21 0.30 -24.28
CA ARG A 118 18.23 0.71 -25.25
C ARG A 118 19.10 1.88 -24.77
N SER A 119 18.69 2.58 -23.70
CA SER A 119 19.41 3.70 -23.12
C SER A 119 19.93 3.36 -21.72
N ILE A 120 21.16 3.80 -21.42
CA ILE A 120 21.81 3.60 -20.10
C ILE A 120 21.11 4.43 -19.01
N ALA A 121 20.30 5.43 -19.40
CA ALA A 121 19.53 6.27 -18.50
C ALA A 121 18.04 6.30 -18.89
N PRO A 122 17.13 5.97 -17.97
CA PRO A 122 15.70 6.00 -18.18
C PRO A 122 15.13 7.38 -18.03
N VAL A 123 14.78 7.97 -19.16
CA VAL A 123 14.19 9.30 -19.14
C VAL A 123 12.85 9.35 -19.86
N LYS A 124 12.48 8.33 -20.66
CA LYS A 124 11.23 8.32 -21.43
C LYS A 124 10.38 7.07 -21.20
N LEU A 125 9.07 7.24 -21.32
CA LEU A 125 8.06 6.21 -21.22
C LEU A 125 7.07 6.34 -22.38
N SER A 126 6.77 5.24 -23.07
CA SER A 126 5.78 5.23 -24.16
C SER A 126 4.41 4.80 -23.62
N LEU A 127 3.41 5.67 -23.74
CA LEU A 127 2.03 5.41 -23.33
C LEU A 127 1.11 5.31 -24.55
N SER A 128 0.25 4.30 -24.57
CA SER A 128 -0.83 4.23 -25.55
C SER A 128 -2.00 5.10 -25.12
N LEU A 129 -2.06 6.32 -25.64
CA LEU A 129 -3.09 7.33 -25.37
C LEU A 129 -3.83 7.65 -26.66
N LEU A 130 -5.16 7.63 -26.60
CA LEU A 130 -6.05 7.87 -27.73
C LEU A 130 -5.72 7.10 -29.04
N GLY A 131 -5.26 5.85 -28.92
CA GLY A 131 -4.90 5.02 -30.08
C GLY A 131 -3.47 5.22 -30.61
N GLU A 132 -2.75 6.24 -30.13
CA GLU A 132 -1.36 6.52 -30.50
C GLU A 132 -0.41 6.18 -29.36
N ARG A 133 0.86 5.89 -29.68
CA ARG A 133 1.93 5.81 -28.68
C ARG A 133 2.58 7.18 -28.53
N ARG A 134 2.59 7.70 -27.31
CA ARG A 134 3.19 9.00 -26.97
C ARG A 134 4.30 8.83 -25.95
N GLU A 135 5.44 9.45 -26.22
CA GLU A 135 6.58 9.49 -25.31
C GLU A 135 6.40 10.55 -24.24
N VAL A 136 6.70 10.18 -22.99
CA VAL A 136 6.59 11.06 -21.82
C VAL A 136 7.87 10.99 -21.02
N TRP A 137 8.38 12.15 -20.63
CA TRP A 137 9.59 12.23 -19.83
C TRP A 137 9.30 11.90 -18.36
N LEU A 138 10.25 11.22 -17.70
CA LEU A 138 10.21 10.91 -16.28
C LEU A 138 11.20 11.80 -15.54
N ARG A 139 10.85 12.17 -14.30
CA ARG A 139 11.77 12.79 -13.33
C ARG A 139 12.15 11.76 -12.26
N PRO A 140 13.08 10.84 -12.56
CA PRO A 140 13.48 9.79 -11.64
C PRO A 140 14.24 10.38 -10.44
N HIS A 141 14.18 9.67 -9.32
CA HIS A 141 14.86 10.05 -8.07
C HIS A 141 15.61 8.84 -7.49
N LYS A 142 16.49 9.04 -6.51
CA LYS A 142 17.35 7.99 -5.89
C LYS A 142 16.63 6.66 -5.61
N ARG A 143 15.40 6.72 -5.08
CA ARG A 143 14.63 5.51 -4.75
C ARG A 143 14.14 4.72 -5.97
N PHE A 144 13.84 5.39 -7.08
CA PHE A 144 13.46 4.74 -8.32
C PHE A 144 14.64 3.97 -8.88
N TRP A 145 15.79 4.65 -8.95
CA TRP A 145 17.06 4.06 -9.35
C TRP A 145 17.48 2.85 -8.51
N LEU A 146 17.29 2.91 -7.20
CA LEU A 146 17.56 1.76 -6.32
C LEU A 146 16.77 0.51 -6.73
N PHE A 147 15.47 0.64 -6.99
CA PHE A 147 14.65 -0.50 -7.40
C PHE A 147 14.88 -0.89 -8.86
N TRP A 148 15.19 0.09 -9.71
CA TRP A 148 15.53 -0.18 -11.09
C TRP A 148 16.82 -1.00 -11.21
N TRP A 149 17.86 -0.61 -10.46
CA TRP A 149 19.11 -1.36 -10.39
C TRP A 149 18.87 -2.81 -9.98
N ARG A 150 17.99 -3.04 -8.99
CA ARG A 150 17.59 -4.40 -8.59
C ARG A 150 16.90 -5.18 -9.71
N VAL A 151 16.16 -4.53 -10.61
CA VAL A 151 15.59 -5.20 -11.78
C VAL A 151 16.71 -5.62 -12.75
N LEU A 152 17.65 -4.72 -13.02
CA LEU A 152 18.80 -5.01 -13.90
C LEU A 152 19.70 -6.11 -13.34
N SER A 153 19.92 -6.14 -12.03
CA SER A 153 20.68 -7.19 -11.34
C SER A 153 19.90 -8.50 -11.15
N GLY A 154 18.65 -8.60 -11.63
CA GLY A 154 17.82 -9.80 -11.53
C GLY A 154 17.23 -10.07 -10.13
N GLU A 155 17.45 -9.17 -9.15
CA GLU A 155 16.92 -9.25 -7.78
C GLU A 155 15.44 -8.84 -7.68
N ALA A 156 14.91 -8.17 -8.71
CA ALA A 156 13.53 -7.71 -8.76
C ALA A 156 12.94 -7.90 -10.15
N GLU A 157 11.62 -7.97 -10.21
CA GLU A 157 10.85 -7.94 -11.45
C GLU A 157 9.95 -6.72 -11.48
N LEU A 158 9.89 -6.06 -12.62
CA LEU A 158 8.92 -5.00 -12.82
C LEU A 158 7.54 -5.63 -13.09
N ALA A 159 6.51 -5.17 -12.38
CA ALA A 159 5.16 -5.61 -12.66
C ALA A 159 4.71 -5.11 -14.04
N SER A 160 3.89 -5.92 -14.68
CA SER A 160 3.28 -5.65 -15.98
C SER A 160 2.36 -4.43 -16.03
N THR A 161 1.86 -3.98 -14.88
CA THR A 161 0.90 -2.89 -14.79
C THR A 161 1.58 -1.60 -14.34
N LEU A 162 1.49 -0.57 -15.18
CA LEU A 162 1.84 0.80 -14.85
C LEU A 162 0.58 1.55 -14.42
N ILE A 163 0.67 2.33 -13.35
CA ILE A 163 -0.46 3.13 -12.87
C ILE A 163 -0.11 4.60 -13.01
N ILE A 164 -0.91 5.36 -13.76
CA ILE A 164 -0.80 6.81 -13.84
C ILE A 164 -1.84 7.43 -12.92
N LYS A 165 -1.38 8.38 -12.10
CA LYS A 165 -2.23 9.06 -11.15
C LYS A 165 -1.92 10.54 -11.06
N ARG A 166 -2.97 11.34 -11.03
CA ARG A 166 -2.87 12.77 -10.80
C ARG A 166 -2.85 13.11 -9.32
N ARG A 167 -1.96 14.02 -8.92
CA ARG A 167 -1.88 14.56 -7.56
C ARG A 167 -1.30 15.97 -7.58
N LEU A 168 -1.94 16.92 -6.89
CA LEU A 168 -1.50 18.32 -6.81
C LEU A 168 -1.19 18.92 -8.19
N ASN A 169 -2.07 18.68 -9.18
CA ASN A 169 -1.92 19.10 -10.58
C ASN A 169 -0.66 18.57 -11.31
N ARG A 170 0.00 17.55 -10.76
CA ARG A 170 1.08 16.82 -11.41
C ARG A 170 0.68 15.38 -11.69
N TRP A 171 1.31 14.79 -12.68
CA TRP A 171 1.10 13.40 -13.07
C TRP A 171 2.23 12.54 -12.54
N TYR A 172 1.89 11.37 -12.00
CA TYR A 172 2.84 10.41 -11.48
C TYR A 172 2.64 9.05 -12.12
N ALA A 173 3.73 8.46 -12.60
CA ALA A 173 3.82 7.06 -12.98
C ALA A 173 4.21 6.24 -11.74
N ILE A 174 3.35 5.30 -11.35
CA ILE A 174 3.57 4.41 -10.22
C ILE A 174 4.00 3.06 -10.77
N PHE A 175 5.28 2.75 -10.56
CA PHE A 175 5.89 1.47 -10.88
C PHE A 175 5.75 0.52 -9.70
N ILE A 176 5.45 -0.75 -9.97
CA ILE A 176 5.36 -1.80 -8.96
C ILE A 176 6.50 -2.78 -9.19
N PHE A 177 7.40 -2.89 -8.23
CA PHE A 177 8.52 -3.82 -8.24
C PHE A 177 8.20 -5.03 -7.36
N LYS A 178 8.37 -6.24 -7.90
CA LYS A 178 8.28 -7.51 -7.19
C LYS A 178 9.69 -7.94 -6.81
N LEU A 179 10.02 -7.88 -5.53
CA LEU A 179 11.34 -8.27 -5.02
C LEU A 179 11.42 -9.79 -4.88
N LYS A 180 12.48 -10.39 -5.43
CA LYS A 180 12.82 -11.78 -5.16
C LYS A 180 13.37 -11.90 -3.74
N PRO A 181 13.03 -12.97 -3.00
CA PRO A 181 13.68 -13.24 -1.73
C PRO A 181 15.17 -13.48 -1.98
N ARG A 182 16.02 -12.93 -1.11
CA ARG A 182 17.46 -13.23 -1.11
C ARG A 182 17.69 -14.51 -0.31
N VAL A 183 18.53 -15.39 -0.84
CA VAL A 183 19.01 -16.58 -0.13
C VAL A 183 20.42 -16.28 0.31
N GLU A 184 20.61 -16.12 1.62
CA GLU A 184 21.90 -15.80 2.23
C GLU A 184 22.18 -16.81 3.34
N LYS A 185 23.46 -17.15 3.55
CA LYS A 185 23.85 -18.02 4.68
C LYS A 185 23.64 -17.24 5.98
N PRO A 186 22.97 -17.82 7.00
CA PRO A 186 22.83 -17.15 8.28
C PRO A 186 24.19 -16.87 8.91
N GLN A 187 24.42 -15.63 9.32
CA GLN A 187 25.62 -15.18 10.01
C GLN A 187 25.39 -15.02 11.52
N SER A 188 24.14 -14.91 11.95
CA SER A 188 23.81 -14.73 13.37
C SER A 188 22.54 -15.46 13.77
N ILE A 189 22.38 -15.71 15.06
CA ILE A 189 21.11 -16.10 15.69
C ILE A 189 20.65 -14.90 16.51
N ILE A 190 19.40 -14.50 16.30
CA ILE A 190 18.78 -13.39 17.02
C ILE A 190 17.53 -13.94 17.72
N ALA A 191 17.54 -13.91 19.05
CA ALA A 191 16.36 -14.12 19.86
C ALA A 191 15.85 -12.75 20.33
N PHE A 192 14.54 -12.55 20.35
CA PHE A 192 13.97 -11.35 20.96
C PHE A 192 12.71 -11.66 21.75
N ASP A 193 12.46 -10.81 22.74
CA ASP A 193 11.26 -10.80 23.57
C ASP A 193 10.59 -9.43 23.47
N ILE A 194 9.25 -9.42 23.40
CA ILE A 194 8.46 -8.20 23.18
C ILE A 194 7.74 -7.81 24.47
N ASN A 195 8.05 -6.62 24.97
CA ASN A 195 7.32 -5.97 26.04
C ASN A 195 6.61 -4.69 25.52
N GLU A 196 5.71 -4.11 26.32
CA GLU A 196 4.88 -2.96 25.96
C GLU A 196 5.67 -1.75 25.42
N ASN A 197 6.87 -1.52 25.94
CA ASN A 197 7.65 -0.32 25.63
C ASN A 197 9.08 -0.62 25.15
N THR A 198 9.47 -1.89 25.11
CA THR A 198 10.83 -2.34 24.78
C THR A 198 10.78 -3.69 24.08
N VAL A 199 11.74 -3.92 23.20
CA VAL A 199 12.05 -5.26 22.67
C VAL A 199 13.44 -5.61 23.19
N ALA A 200 13.54 -6.67 23.99
CA ALA A 200 14.83 -7.20 24.42
C ALA A 200 15.38 -8.10 23.32
N VAL A 201 16.65 -7.93 22.96
CA VAL A 201 17.27 -8.67 21.86
C VAL A 201 18.56 -9.31 22.36
N GLY A 202 18.68 -10.61 22.14
CA GLY A 202 19.91 -11.36 22.27
C GLY A 202 20.42 -11.76 20.89
N LYS A 203 21.65 -11.34 20.56
CA LYS A 203 22.30 -11.64 19.28
C LYS A 203 23.56 -12.47 19.51
N ILE A 204 23.68 -13.57 18.78
CA ILE A 204 24.86 -14.44 18.74
C ILE A 204 25.40 -14.43 17.32
N ASP A 205 26.68 -14.11 17.15
CA ASP A 205 27.36 -14.22 15.87
C ASP A 205 27.89 -15.65 15.68
N LEU A 206 27.39 -16.34 14.66
CA LEU A 206 27.72 -17.74 14.39
C LEU A 206 29.20 -17.91 14.05
N THR A 207 29.78 -16.98 13.29
CA THR A 207 31.18 -17.08 12.86
C THR A 207 32.12 -17.04 14.06
N SER A 208 31.95 -16.04 14.92
CA SER A 208 32.76 -15.90 16.15
C SER A 208 32.53 -17.01 17.18
N THR A 209 31.34 -17.63 17.17
CA THR A 209 30.97 -18.63 18.17
C THR A 209 31.53 -20.01 17.82
N VAL A 210 31.58 -20.37 16.53
CA VAL A 210 32.19 -21.65 16.08
C VAL A 210 33.66 -21.72 16.50
N ASP A 211 34.42 -20.65 16.28
CA ASP A 211 35.85 -20.60 16.64
C ASP A 211 36.06 -20.72 18.17
N LYS A 212 35.18 -20.10 18.97
CA LYS A 212 35.25 -20.16 20.44
C LYS A 212 34.87 -21.53 21.00
N VAL A 213 33.87 -22.19 20.40
CA VAL A 213 33.45 -23.55 20.76
C VAL A 213 34.53 -24.56 20.39
N ALA A 214 35.14 -24.41 19.21
CA ALA A 214 36.25 -25.24 18.76
C ALA A 214 37.47 -25.13 19.69
N ASN A 215 37.75 -23.94 20.20
CA ASN A 215 38.85 -23.69 21.15
C ASN A 215 38.53 -24.06 22.61
N TRP A 216 37.46 -24.85 22.86
CA TRP A 216 36.98 -25.28 24.19
C TRP A 216 36.78 -24.13 25.19
N ASN A 217 36.68 -22.88 24.73
CA ASN A 217 36.58 -21.72 25.59
C ASN A 217 35.10 -21.39 25.83
N ARG A 218 34.38 -22.34 26.45
CA ARG A 218 32.92 -22.34 26.69
C ARG A 218 32.41 -21.15 27.50
N GLN A 219 33.31 -20.38 28.14
CA GLN A 219 32.97 -19.22 28.96
C GLN A 219 32.66 -17.93 28.17
N TYR A 220 32.90 -17.87 26.84
CA TYR A 220 32.88 -16.59 26.08
C TYR A 220 31.91 -16.50 24.89
N ALA A 221 30.91 -17.36 24.81
CA ALA A 221 29.76 -17.12 23.93
C ALA A 221 28.79 -16.12 24.59
N THR A 222 29.28 -14.95 25.02
CA THR A 222 28.42 -13.91 25.60
C THR A 222 27.56 -13.31 24.47
N PRO A 223 26.24 -13.51 24.49
CA PRO A 223 25.37 -12.89 23.50
C PRO A 223 25.45 -11.37 23.64
N GLN A 224 25.37 -10.65 22.52
CA GLN A 224 25.13 -9.22 22.56
C GLN A 224 23.69 -9.00 23.00
N LEU A 225 23.52 -8.46 24.21
CA LEU A 225 22.23 -8.13 24.78
C LEU A 225 21.98 -6.63 24.66
N TYR A 226 20.87 -6.26 24.03
CA TYR A 226 20.46 -4.87 23.93
C TYR A 226 18.94 -4.74 23.88
N SER A 227 18.43 -3.58 24.29
CA SER A 227 17.00 -3.28 24.25
C SER A 227 16.70 -2.21 23.21
N ILE A 228 15.70 -2.44 22.36
CA ILE A 228 15.16 -1.43 21.45
C ILE A 228 13.93 -0.80 22.10
N ARG A 229 13.96 0.51 22.32
CA ARG A 229 12.83 1.23 22.88
C ARG A 229 11.72 1.41 21.84
N THR A 230 10.52 0.93 22.16
CA THR A 230 9.36 0.96 21.27
C THR A 230 8.27 1.92 21.71
N ASP A 231 8.16 2.25 23.01
CA ASP A 231 7.10 3.08 23.61
C ASP A 231 5.67 2.78 23.08
N PHE A 232 5.31 1.53 22.74
CA PHE A 232 3.98 1.21 22.22
C PHE A 232 2.89 1.46 23.28
N GLY A 233 3.14 1.08 24.53
CA GLY A 233 2.24 1.34 25.65
C GLY A 233 1.99 2.84 25.88
N ARG A 234 3.04 3.68 25.81
CA ARG A 234 2.87 5.15 25.89
C ARG A 234 2.03 5.70 24.72
N LEU A 235 2.24 5.17 23.52
CA LEU A 235 1.50 5.57 22.32
C LEU A 235 0.02 5.19 22.43
N ALA A 236 -0.27 3.99 22.91
CA ALA A 236 -1.63 3.50 23.16
C ALA A 236 -2.33 4.33 24.26
N ARG A 237 -1.66 4.60 25.39
CA ARG A 237 -2.20 5.46 26.46
C ARG A 237 -2.50 6.88 25.98
N ARG A 238 -1.59 7.47 25.20
CA ARG A 238 -1.83 8.80 24.59
C ARG A 238 -3.04 8.75 23.65
N TYR A 239 -3.15 7.71 22.82
CA TYR A 239 -4.28 7.56 21.92
C TYR A 239 -5.60 7.43 22.69
N GLY A 240 -5.65 6.59 23.71
CA GLY A 240 -6.82 6.43 24.59
C GLY A 240 -7.26 7.76 25.20
N ARG A 241 -6.31 8.53 25.78
CA ARG A 241 -6.60 9.86 26.34
C ARG A 241 -7.18 10.82 25.30
N VAL A 242 -6.56 10.93 24.12
CA VAL A 242 -7.04 11.84 23.07
C VAL A 242 -8.39 11.39 22.51
N ARG A 243 -8.60 10.08 22.34
CA ARG A 243 -9.88 9.52 21.91
C ARG A 243 -10.99 9.84 22.92
N ASN A 244 -10.75 9.64 24.20
CA ASN A 244 -11.72 9.92 25.27
C ASN A 244 -12.04 11.42 25.34
N ALA A 245 -11.04 12.29 25.24
CA ALA A 245 -11.28 13.74 25.19
C ALA A 245 -12.12 14.17 23.97
N ILE A 246 -11.92 13.53 22.81
CA ILE A 246 -12.75 13.78 21.63
C ILE A 246 -14.20 13.31 21.86
N ILE A 247 -14.39 12.15 22.48
CA ILE A 247 -15.71 11.61 22.80
C ILE A 247 -16.44 12.58 23.73
N GLU A 248 -15.83 12.96 24.85
CA GLU A 248 -16.45 13.86 25.84
C GLU A 248 -16.77 15.24 25.24
N ARG A 249 -15.92 15.77 24.35
CA ARG A 249 -16.20 17.04 23.66
C ARG A 249 -17.38 16.95 22.68
N LEU A 250 -17.61 15.80 22.06
CA LEU A 250 -18.70 15.62 21.09
C LEU A 250 -20.00 15.16 21.75
N LYS A 251 -19.92 14.50 22.91
CA LYS A 251 -21.05 13.92 23.64
C LYS A 251 -22.25 14.88 23.82
N PRO A 252 -22.08 16.16 24.20
CA PRO A 252 -23.21 17.08 24.36
C PRO A 252 -24.02 17.31 23.07
N HIS A 253 -23.37 17.27 21.90
CA HIS A 253 -24.01 17.50 20.60
C HIS A 253 -24.85 16.30 20.11
N PHE A 254 -24.77 15.16 20.78
CA PHE A 254 -25.49 13.92 20.44
C PHE A 254 -26.42 13.46 21.57
N ALA A 255 -26.88 14.39 22.41
CA ALA A 255 -27.90 14.16 23.41
C ALA A 255 -29.26 13.85 22.73
N LEU A 256 -29.92 12.80 23.18
CA LEU A 256 -31.27 12.43 22.75
C LEU A 256 -32.31 13.06 23.70
N PRO A 257 -33.56 13.26 23.24
CA PRO A 257 -34.64 13.81 24.08
C PRO A 257 -34.93 13.02 25.37
N ASN A 258 -34.53 11.75 25.42
CA ASN A 258 -34.70 10.85 26.56
C ASN A 258 -33.54 10.94 27.59
N GLY A 259 -32.64 11.92 27.47
CA GLY A 259 -31.49 12.11 28.35
C GLY A 259 -30.32 11.13 28.12
N LYS A 260 -30.45 10.18 27.17
CA LYS A 260 -29.35 9.29 26.77
C LYS A 260 -28.53 9.91 25.65
N TYR A 261 -27.29 9.47 25.49
CA TYR A 261 -26.42 9.90 24.39
C TYR A 261 -26.40 8.86 23.28
N SER A 262 -26.49 9.31 22.03
CA SER A 262 -26.21 8.45 20.88
C SER A 262 -24.74 8.04 20.85
N ASN A 263 -24.44 6.86 20.27
CA ASN A 263 -23.06 6.38 20.20
C ASN A 263 -22.18 7.27 19.30
N VAL A 264 -21.45 8.19 19.94
CA VAL A 264 -20.58 9.19 19.30
C VAL A 264 -19.53 8.53 18.39
N THR A 265 -19.06 7.33 18.73
CA THR A 265 -17.97 6.66 17.98
C THR A 265 -18.35 6.27 16.56
N ASN A 266 -19.65 6.12 16.28
CA ASN A 266 -20.16 5.80 14.94
C ASN A 266 -20.41 7.05 14.07
N THR A 267 -20.28 8.25 14.63
CA THR A 267 -20.60 9.50 13.94
C THR A 267 -19.51 9.93 12.96
N ARG A 268 -19.92 10.67 11.92
CA ARG A 268 -18.99 11.27 10.94
C ARG A 268 -18.03 12.27 11.60
N GLU A 269 -18.48 13.00 12.60
CA GLU A 269 -17.70 14.03 13.30
C GLU A 269 -16.55 13.43 14.11
N PHE A 270 -16.83 12.33 14.82
CA PHE A 270 -15.81 11.55 15.50
C PHE A 270 -14.76 11.02 14.51
N ARG A 271 -15.21 10.38 13.41
CA ARG A 271 -14.32 9.84 12.36
C ARG A 271 -13.47 10.92 11.71
N LYS A 272 -14.00 12.14 11.51
CA LYS A 272 -13.26 13.29 10.98
C LYS A 272 -12.11 13.72 11.91
N ARG A 273 -12.27 13.64 13.23
CA ARG A 273 -11.22 14.01 14.20
C ARG A 273 -10.19 12.89 14.37
N VAL A 274 -10.63 11.65 14.53
CA VAL A 274 -9.74 10.51 14.81
C VAL A 274 -8.85 10.12 13.62
N LYS A 275 -9.27 10.37 12.37
CA LYS A 275 -8.46 10.06 11.17
C LYS A 275 -7.05 10.68 11.18
N HIS A 276 -6.85 11.76 11.94
CA HIS A 276 -5.56 12.45 12.04
C HIS A 276 -4.62 11.85 13.09
N LEU A 277 -5.10 11.00 14.01
CA LEU A 277 -4.29 10.43 15.08
C LEU A 277 -3.27 9.40 14.56
N ARG A 278 -3.57 8.75 13.43
CA ARG A 278 -2.67 7.85 12.67
C ARG A 278 -1.91 6.85 13.54
N GLU A 279 -2.53 6.36 14.61
CA GLU A 279 -1.88 5.48 15.59
C GLU A 279 -1.33 4.22 14.95
N GLY A 280 -2.14 3.51 14.17
CA GLY A 280 -1.71 2.31 13.45
C GLY A 280 -0.52 2.57 12.52
N VAL A 281 -0.48 3.72 11.85
CA VAL A 281 0.65 4.10 10.98
C VAL A 281 1.93 4.32 11.80
N ARG A 282 1.82 4.93 12.98
CA ARG A 282 2.95 5.13 13.90
C ARG A 282 3.44 3.79 14.46
N LYS A 283 2.52 2.89 14.87
CA LYS A 283 2.87 1.54 15.33
C LYS A 283 3.59 0.75 14.24
N VAL A 284 3.03 0.70 13.03
CA VAL A 284 3.63 0.05 11.87
C VAL A 284 5.00 0.64 11.52
N GLY A 285 5.16 1.96 11.66
CA GLY A 285 6.46 2.63 11.47
C GLY A 285 7.53 2.08 12.42
N ARG A 286 7.21 1.94 13.70
CA ARG A 286 8.12 1.38 14.72
C ARG A 286 8.39 -0.10 14.50
N VAL A 287 7.37 -0.89 14.16
CA VAL A 287 7.55 -2.30 13.79
C VAL A 287 8.54 -2.45 12.63
N ARG A 288 8.42 -1.61 11.60
CA ARG A 288 9.34 -1.62 10.46
C ARG A 288 10.76 -1.23 10.84
N GLN A 289 10.92 -0.29 11.77
CA GLN A 289 12.24 0.09 12.28
C GLN A 289 12.89 -1.09 13.00
N ILE A 290 12.17 -1.75 13.91
CA ILE A 290 12.67 -2.90 14.66
C ILE A 290 13.01 -4.04 13.71
N ALA A 291 12.09 -4.40 12.80
CA ALA A 291 12.35 -5.43 11.81
C ALA A 291 13.61 -5.11 10.98
N ASN A 292 13.79 -3.87 10.55
CA ASN A 292 14.98 -3.45 9.82
C ASN A 292 16.27 -3.52 10.64
N GLU A 293 16.21 -3.24 11.95
CA GLU A 293 17.35 -3.42 12.87
C GLU A 293 17.72 -4.89 13.03
N LEU A 294 16.72 -5.77 13.26
CA LEU A 294 16.94 -7.20 13.43
C LEU A 294 17.43 -7.89 12.14
N THR A 295 17.03 -7.41 10.97
CA THR A 295 17.41 -7.99 9.68
C THR A 295 18.59 -7.30 9.00
N LYS A 296 19.43 -6.54 9.74
CA LYS A 296 20.65 -5.92 9.17
C LYS A 296 21.67 -6.96 8.73
N THR A 297 21.79 -8.04 9.50
CA THR A 297 22.64 -9.20 9.21
C THR A 297 21.75 -10.39 8.90
N PRO A 298 22.12 -11.27 7.95
CA PRO A 298 21.41 -12.53 7.72
C PRO A 298 21.39 -13.32 9.03
N ALA A 299 20.19 -13.56 9.56
CA ALA A 299 20.03 -14.14 10.88
C ALA A 299 18.91 -15.17 10.91
N ILE A 300 19.10 -16.20 11.72
CA ILE A 300 18.01 -17.05 12.19
C ILE A 300 17.32 -16.28 13.31
N ILE A 301 16.03 -15.99 13.14
CA ILE A 301 15.23 -15.27 14.13
C ILE A 301 14.45 -16.30 14.95
N ILE A 302 14.65 -16.25 16.27
CA ILE A 302 13.92 -17.05 17.25
C ILE A 302 12.99 -16.09 18.01
N THR A 303 11.72 -16.42 18.04
CA THR A 303 10.68 -15.67 18.74
C THR A 303 9.68 -16.65 19.33
N GLU A 304 9.02 -16.24 20.40
CA GLU A 304 7.85 -16.94 20.92
C GLU A 304 6.64 -16.79 19.98
N ASP A 305 5.75 -17.79 20.01
CA ASP A 305 4.45 -17.72 19.35
C ASP A 305 3.44 -17.14 20.34
N LEU A 306 3.06 -15.89 20.09
CA LEU A 306 2.18 -15.10 20.95
C LEU A 306 0.69 -15.24 20.61
N GLY A 307 0.32 -15.99 19.57
CA GLY A 307 -1.07 -16.08 19.11
C GLY A 307 -1.68 -14.73 18.67
N GLU A 308 -3.01 -14.66 18.55
CA GLU A 308 -3.70 -13.45 18.07
C GLU A 308 -3.93 -12.38 19.17
N ASN A 309 -4.10 -12.79 20.43
CA ASN A 309 -4.35 -11.92 21.60
C ASN A 309 -3.45 -12.26 22.80
N PRO A 310 -2.13 -12.08 22.70
CA PRO A 310 -1.21 -12.45 23.79
C PRO A 310 -1.48 -11.72 25.12
N GLN A 311 -2.07 -10.53 25.06
CA GLN A 311 -2.37 -9.74 26.26
C GLN A 311 -3.44 -10.36 27.16
N GLU A 312 -4.34 -11.19 26.63
CA GLU A 312 -5.40 -11.84 27.41
C GLU A 312 -4.91 -13.12 28.10
N SER A 313 -3.84 -13.76 27.59
CA SER A 313 -3.24 -14.97 28.15
C SER A 313 -2.07 -14.71 29.11
N MET A 314 -1.63 -13.46 29.24
CA MET A 314 -0.53 -13.03 30.12
C MET A 314 -1.02 -12.40 31.44
N ILE A 315 -2.31 -12.55 31.76
CA ILE A 315 -2.95 -12.17 33.04
C ILE A 315 -3.35 -13.46 33.77
#